data_AF-A0A543P9B3-F1
#
_entry.id   AF-A0A543P9B3-F1
#
_cell.length_a   1.000
_cell.length_b   1.000
_cell.length_c   1.000
_cell.angle_alpha   90.00
_cell.angle_beta   90.00
_cell.angle_gamma   90.00
#
_symmetry.space_group_name_H-M   'P 1'
#
loop_
_entity.id
_entity.type
_entity.pdbx_description
1 polymer ?
#
loop_
_entity_poly.entity_id
_entity_poly.type
_entity_poly.pdbx_seq_one_letter_code
_entity_poly.pdbx_strand_id
1 'polypeptide(L)' 'MRTVDLRPGEDTIRLGQLLKLVDAVPTGAQVKDVLFSGAVRVNGEPEERRGRQLHRGDVVSVEGMEDVRIG' A
#
# COMPACT_ATOMS: atom_id res chain seq x y z
N MET A 1 11.60 7.82 1.47
CA MET A 1 10.50 7.17 2.19
C MET A 1 9.48 8.23 2.61
N ARG A 2 8.22 8.10 2.15
CA ARG A 2 7.10 8.95 2.51
C ARG A 2 6.29 8.32 3.66
N THR A 3 5.77 9.12 4.58
CA THR A 3 4.85 8.64 5.61
C THR A 3 3.40 8.98 5.26
N VAL A 4 2.48 8.05 5.51
CA VAL A 4 1.03 8.25 5.41
C VAL A 4 0.42 8.02 6.79
N ASP A 5 -0.10 9.08 7.38
CA ASP A 5 -0.74 9.02 8.70
C ASP A 5 -2.17 8.49 8.58
N LEU A 6 -2.54 7.61 9.50
CA LEU A 6 -3.92 7.15 9.64
C LEU A 6 -4.82 8.27 10.17
N ARG A 7 -6.11 8.22 9.82
CA ARG A 7 -7.07 9.19 10.33
C ARG A 7 -7.25 9.03 11.84
N PRO A 8 -7.60 10.10 12.59
CA PRO A 8 -7.88 10.00 14.00
C PRO A 8 -8.96 8.94 14.29
N GLY A 9 -8.64 7.98 15.17
CA GLY A 9 -9.51 6.86 15.50
C GLY A 9 -9.40 5.64 14.58
N GLU A 10 -8.56 5.68 13.54
CA GLU A 10 -8.24 4.49 12.74
C GLU A 10 -6.92 3.85 13.19
N ASP A 11 -6.94 2.54 13.33
CA ASP A 11 -5.75 1.72 13.66
C ASP A 11 -5.14 1.05 12.42
N THR A 12 -5.87 1.04 11.30
CA THR A 12 -5.44 0.40 10.05
C THR A 12 -5.90 1.14 8.81
N ILE A 13 -5.20 0.89 7.70
CA ILE A 13 -5.63 1.21 6.34
C ILE A 13 -5.52 -0.05 5.47
N ARG A 14 -6.42 -0.25 4.51
CA ARG A 14 -6.27 -1.36 3.55
C ARG A 14 -5.22 -1.02 2.50
N LEU A 15 -4.42 -2.00 2.10
CA LEU A 15 -3.40 -1.85 1.05
C LEU A 15 -3.96 -1.22 -0.23
N GLY A 16 -5.11 -1.71 -0.71
CA GLY A 16 -5.77 -1.14 -1.88
C GLY A 16 -6.28 0.31 -1.73
N GLN A 17 -6.45 0.81 -0.50
CA GLN A 17 -6.74 2.22 -0.25
C GLN A 17 -5.45 3.03 -0.23
N LEU A 18 -4.39 2.52 0.40
CA LEU A 18 -3.07 3.15 0.38
C LEU A 18 -2.56 3.34 -1.05
N LEU A 19 -2.61 2.29 -1.88
CA LEU A 19 -2.16 2.35 -3.28
C LEU A 19 -2.89 3.41 -4.10
N LYS A 20 -4.16 3.67 -3.79
CA LYS A 20 -4.91 4.77 -4.40
C LYS A 20 -4.50 6.13 -3.85
N LEU A 21 -4.27 6.23 -2.54
CA LEU A 21 -3.91 7.48 -1.86
C LEU A 21 -2.56 8.02 -2.34
N VAL A 22 -1.63 7.12 -2.67
CA VAL A 22 -0.29 7.49 -3.14
C VAL A 22 -0.17 7.51 -4.67
N ASP A 23 -1.30 7.45 -5.38
CA ASP A 23 -1.37 7.43 -6.84
C ASP A 23 -0.52 6.31 -7.49
N ALA A 24 -0.31 5.20 -6.77
CA ALA A 24 0.41 4.03 -7.29
C ALA A 24 -0.37 3.30 -8.39
N VAL A 25 -1.68 3.57 -8.48
CA VAL A 25 -2.55 3.02 -9.50
C VAL A 25 -3.42 4.11 -10.11
N PRO A 26 -3.44 4.27 -11.44
CA PRO A 26 -4.28 5.26 -12.11
C PRO A 26 -5.78 5.04 -11.86
N THR A 27 -6.21 3.79 -11.67
CA THR A 27 -7.62 3.44 -11.43
C THR A 27 -7.77 2.29 -10.44
N GLY A 28 -8.97 2.17 -9.84
CA GLY A 28 -9.27 1.07 -8.92
C GLY A 28 -9.25 -0.33 -9.54
N ALA A 29 -9.39 -0.45 -10.86
CA ALA A 29 -9.31 -1.73 -11.59
C ALA A 29 -7.87 -2.26 -11.67
N GLN A 30 -6.90 -1.37 -11.87
CA GLN A 30 -5.47 -1.69 -12.00
C GLN A 30 -4.80 -2.11 -10.69
N VAL A 31 -5.48 -1.94 -9.55
CA VAL A 31 -4.97 -2.41 -8.25
C VAL A 31 -4.70 -3.91 -8.27
N LYS A 32 -5.58 -4.69 -8.93
CA LYS A 32 -5.35 -6.14 -9.03
C LYS A 32 -4.13 -6.45 -9.88
N ASP A 33 -3.97 -5.78 -11.02
CA ASP A 33 -2.88 -6.06 -11.96
C ASP A 33 -1.51 -5.78 -11.34
N VAL A 34 -1.36 -4.66 -10.62
CA VAL A 34 -0.12 -4.29 -9.91
C VAL A 34 0.19 -5.23 -8.75
N LEU A 35 -0.83 -5.75 -8.08
CA LEU A 35 -0.65 -6.75 -7.01
C LEU A 35 -0.25 -8.11 -7.58
N PHE A 36 -0.93 -8.57 -8.64
CA PHE A 36 -0.65 -9.86 -9.29
C PHE A 36 0.64 -9.88 -10.10
N SER A 37 1.19 -8.72 -10.50
CA SER A 37 2.51 -8.65 -11.12
C SER A 37 3.66 -8.87 -10.12
N GLY A 38 3.37 -8.91 -8.81
CA GLY A 38 4.40 -9.00 -7.77
C GLY A 38 5.16 -7.69 -7.53
N ALA A 39 4.67 -6.57 -8.08
CA ALA A 39 5.30 -5.26 -7.96
C ALA A 39 5.12 -4.61 -6.57
N VAL A 40 4.33 -5.22 -5.69
CA VAL A 40 4.04 -4.69 -4.34
C VAL A 40 4.60 -5.60 -3.27
N ARG A 41 5.29 -5.00 -2.30
CA ARG A 41 5.78 -5.68 -1.09
C ARG A 41 5.29 -4.96 0.15
N VAL A 42 4.97 -5.73 1.19
CA VAL A 42 4.66 -5.22 2.53
C VAL A 42 5.68 -5.81 3.48
N ASN A 43 6.49 -4.94 4.12
CA ASN A 43 7.59 -5.32 5.00
C ASN A 43 8.59 -6.28 4.33
N GLY A 44 8.87 -6.08 3.04
CA GLY A 44 9.80 -6.89 2.25
C GLY A 44 9.18 -8.12 1.58
N GLU A 45 8.02 -8.56 2.02
CA GLU A 45 7.32 -9.74 1.50
C GLU A 45 6.36 -9.35 0.36
N PRO A 46 6.35 -10.08 -0.77
CA PRO A 46 5.34 -9.89 -1.82
C PRO A 46 3.92 -9.99 -1.26
N GLU A 47 3.05 -9.07 -1.65
CA GLU A 47 1.65 -9.06 -1.21
C GLU A 47 0.72 -8.83 -2.39
N GLU A 48 -0.21 -9.76 -2.58
CA GLU A 48 -1.15 -9.76 -3.69
C GLU A 48 -2.58 -9.40 -3.24
N ARG A 49 -2.82 -9.38 -1.92
CA ARG A 49 -4.16 -9.16 -1.36
C ARG A 49 -4.40 -7.66 -1.18
N ARG A 50 -5.23 -7.11 -2.07
CA ARG A 50 -5.77 -5.75 -1.96
C ARG A 50 -6.37 -5.43 -0.58
N GLY A 51 -6.98 -6.44 0.05
CA GLY A 51 -7.64 -6.33 1.36
C GLY A 51 -6.71 -6.43 2.56
N ARG A 52 -5.40 -6.57 2.37
CA ARG A 52 -4.42 -6.59 3.46
C ARG A 52 -4.59 -5.34 4.33
N GLN A 53 -4.76 -5.53 5.64
CA GLN A 53 -4.73 -4.44 6.60
C GLN A 53 -3.27 -4.10 6.90
N LEU A 54 -2.97 -2.81 6.83
CA LEU A 54 -1.69 -2.22 7.16
C LEU A 54 -1.83 -1.45 8.47
N HIS A 55 -0.86 -1.64 9.35
CA HIS A 55 -0.80 -1.05 10.68
C HIS A 55 0.33 -0.02 10.75
N ARG A 56 0.28 0.84 11.77
CA ARG A 56 1.38 1.77 12.06
C ARG A 56 2.72 1.05 12.09
N GLY A 57 3.69 1.62 11.38
CA GLY A 57 5.02 1.07 11.22
C GLY A 57 5.21 0.12 10.04
N ASP A 58 4.13 -0.37 9.40
CA ASP A 58 4.24 -1.14 8.16
C ASP A 58 4.85 -0.27 7.05
N VAL A 59 5.68 -0.91 6.23
CA VAL A 59 6.31 -0.31 5.06
C VAL A 59 5.81 -1.01 3.80
N VAL A 60 5.36 -0.23 2.84
CA VAL A 60 4.89 -0.68 1.54
C VAL A 60 5.83 -0.17 0.47
N SER A 61 6.36 -1.10 -0.31
CA SER A 61 7.19 -0.82 -1.47
C SER A 61 6.41 -1.15 -2.74
N VAL A 62 6.43 -0.25 -3.71
CA VAL A 62 5.87 -0.45 -5.04
C VAL A 62 6.98 -0.21 -6.05
N GLU A 63 7.17 -1.13 -6.98
CA GLU A 63 8.21 -1.03 -8.00
C GLU A 63 8.09 0.30 -8.79
N GLY A 64 9.21 1.03 -8.90
CA GLY A 64 9.24 2.33 -9.58
C GLY A 64 8.70 3.51 -8.76
N MET A 65 8.35 3.31 -7.47
CA MET A 65 7.88 4.37 -6.58
C MET A 65 8.72 4.45 -5.30
N GLU A 66 8.55 5.56 -4.58
CA GLU A 66 9.13 5.74 -3.26
C GLU A 66 8.38 4.89 -2.21
N ASP A 67 9.13 4.27 -1.29
CA ASP A 67 8.56 3.50 -0.17
C ASP A 67 7.63 4.34 0.70
N VAL A 68 6.55 3.72 1.15
CA VAL A 68 5.50 4.34 1.98
C VAL A 68 5.45 3.66 3.33
N ARG A 69 5.61 4.43 4.41
CA ARG A 69 5.45 3.97 5.79
C ARG A 69 4.10 4.41 6.35
N ILE A 70 3.41 3.54 7.07
CA ILE A 70 2.19 3.91 7.82
C ILE A 70 2.59 4.59 9.14
N GLY A 71 2.08 5.80 9.35
CA GLY A 71 2.24 6.63 10.55
C GLY A 71 1.13 6.46 11.59
#